data_AF-A0A6I9VS21-F1
#
_entry.id   AF-A0A6I9VS21-F1
#
_cell.length_a   1.000
_cell.length_b   1.000
_cell.length_c   1.000
_cell.angle_alpha   90.00
_cell.angle_beta   90.00
_cell.angle_gamma   90.00
#
_symmetry.space_group_name_H-M   'P 1'
#
loop_
_entity.id
_entity.type
_entity.pdbx_description
1 polymer ?
#
loop_
_entity_poly.entity_id
_entity_poly.type
_entity_poly.pdbx_seq_one_letter_code
_entity_poly.pdbx_strand_id
1 'polypeptide(L)'
;MKKETESLDDFWTIMQSIYDSQTMDLEKISVKDLMNPWIQEKQYPILNVTQTYGTKWTKIVLKTASKNWTVPLPNQVYINLKRILHKFCLARAQKQFLAKCYNSEHSQFIIINRQQTGK
;
A
#
# COMPACT_ATOMS: atom_id res chain seq x y z
N MET A 1 -24.72 -31.95 -9.21
CA MET A 1 -23.57 -31.32 -8.50
C MET A 1 -24.11 -30.38 -7.45
N LYS A 2 -23.86 -30.65 -6.15
CA LYS A 2 -24.12 -29.68 -5.09
C LYS A 2 -23.04 -28.60 -5.18
N LYS A 3 -23.43 -27.33 -5.22
CA LYS A 3 -22.50 -26.22 -4.97
C LYS A 3 -22.16 -26.24 -3.48
N GLU A 4 -20.95 -26.66 -3.14
CA GLU A 4 -20.41 -26.35 -1.82
C GLU A 4 -20.28 -24.83 -1.75
N THR A 5 -20.98 -24.24 -0.78
CA THR A 5 -20.95 -22.80 -0.57
C THR A 5 -19.88 -22.55 0.47
N GLU A 6 -18.64 -22.37 0.02
CA GLU A 6 -17.56 -21.94 0.90
C GLU A 6 -17.91 -20.56 1.47
N SER A 7 -17.71 -20.41 2.78
CA SER A 7 -17.98 -19.15 3.45
C SER A 7 -16.84 -18.15 3.18
N LEU A 8 -17.12 -16.86 3.36
CA LEU A 8 -16.10 -15.82 3.27
C LEU A 8 -14.97 -16.04 4.30
N ASP A 9 -15.28 -16.67 5.43
CA ASP A 9 -14.29 -16.97 6.47
C ASP A 9 -13.34 -18.11 6.05
N ASP A 10 -13.83 -19.09 5.29
CA ASP A 10 -12.98 -20.15 4.71
C ASP A 10 -11.96 -19.53 3.74
N PHE A 11 -12.41 -18.60 2.89
CA PHE A 11 -11.52 -17.85 1.99
C PHE A 11 -10.41 -17.11 2.74
N TRP A 12 -10.76 -16.34 3.78
CA TRP A 12 -9.76 -15.60 4.56
C TRP A 12 -8.79 -16.50 5.30
N THR A 13 -9.26 -17.65 5.79
CA THR A 13 -8.43 -18.65 6.47
C THR A 13 -7.37 -19.21 5.52
N ILE A 14 -7.77 -19.56 4.30
CA ILE A 14 -6.84 -20.04 3.25
C ILE A 14 -5.82 -18.95 2.89
N MET A 15 -6.29 -17.72 2.64
CA MET A 15 -5.41 -16.60 2.27
C MET A 15 -4.40 -16.26 3.37
N GLN A 16 -4.82 -16.31 4.64
CA GLN A 16 -3.94 -16.10 5.78
C GLN A 16 -2.88 -17.20 5.88
N SER A 17 -3.26 -18.47 5.72
CA SER A 17 -2.33 -19.60 5.77
C SER A 17 -1.23 -19.48 4.70
N ILE A 18 -1.60 -19.12 3.47
CA ILE A 18 -0.64 -18.89 2.38
C ILE A 18 0.28 -17.72 2.72
N TYR A 19 -0.27 -16.60 3.21
CA TYR A 19 0.53 -15.45 3.61
C TYR A 19 1.55 -15.82 4.71
N ASP A 20 1.09 -16.46 5.79
CA ASP A 20 1.91 -16.85 6.93
C ASP A 20 3.07 -17.78 6.51
N SER A 21 2.84 -18.68 5.56
CA SER A 21 3.88 -19.57 5.02
C SER A 21 4.99 -18.83 4.27
N GLN A 22 4.70 -17.65 3.70
CA GLN A 22 5.64 -16.87 2.90
C GLN A 22 6.36 -15.78 3.69
N THR A 23 5.86 -15.43 4.88
CA THR A 23 6.32 -14.26 5.64
C THR A 23 6.81 -14.60 7.03
N MET A 24 7.41 -15.78 7.22
CA MET A 24 7.82 -16.32 8.53
C MET A 24 8.61 -15.36 9.44
N ASP A 25 9.29 -14.35 8.88
CA ASP A 25 10.13 -13.37 9.62
C ASP A 25 9.59 -11.93 9.64
N LEU A 26 8.38 -11.68 9.13
CA LEU A 26 7.77 -10.33 9.10
C LEU A 26 6.71 -10.15 10.19
N GLU A 27 6.44 -8.89 10.52
CA GLU A 27 5.34 -8.51 11.42
C GLU A 27 4.03 -9.16 10.92
N LYS A 28 3.39 -9.97 11.79
CA LYS A 28 2.18 -10.71 11.41
C LYS A 28 1.05 -9.74 11.15
N ILE A 29 0.59 -9.69 9.91
CA ILE A 29 -0.60 -8.92 9.52
C ILE A 29 -1.80 -9.86 9.35
N SER A 30 -2.96 -9.37 9.74
CA SER A 30 -4.24 -10.00 9.39
C SER A 30 -4.62 -9.60 7.97
N VAL A 31 -4.62 -10.57 7.05
CA VAL A 31 -5.02 -10.36 5.64
C VAL A 31 -6.48 -9.92 5.57
N LYS A 32 -7.34 -10.51 6.41
CA LYS A 32 -8.75 -10.13 6.52
C LYS A 32 -8.90 -8.67 6.93
N ASP A 33 -8.18 -8.22 7.94
CA ASP A 33 -8.28 -6.82 8.40
C ASP A 33 -7.66 -5.83 7.41
N LEU A 34 -6.63 -6.25 6.68
CA LEU A 34 -6.08 -5.47 5.57
C LEU A 34 -7.12 -5.25 4.46
N MET A 35 -7.90 -6.29 4.13
CA MET A 35 -8.83 -6.29 3.00
C MET A 35 -10.25 -5.81 3.35
N ASN A 36 -10.69 -5.93 4.60
CA ASN A 36 -12.02 -5.52 5.05
C ASN A 36 -12.41 -4.09 4.62
N PRO A 37 -11.55 -3.07 4.79
CA PRO A 37 -11.87 -1.71 4.32
C PRO A 37 -12.12 -1.65 2.82
N TRP A 38 -11.37 -2.39 2.01
CA TRP A 38 -11.52 -2.43 0.54
C TRP A 38 -12.85 -3.04 0.09
N ILE A 39 -13.48 -3.85 0.94
CA ILE A 39 -14.75 -4.52 0.63
C ILE A 39 -15.93 -3.75 1.20
N GLN A 40 -15.79 -3.19 2.41
CA GLN A 40 -16.90 -2.62 3.17
C GLN A 40 -17.11 -1.12 2.91
N GLU A 41 -16.04 -0.39 2.62
CA GLU A 41 -16.11 1.06 2.42
C GLU A 41 -16.53 1.39 0.99
N LYS A 42 -17.38 2.42 0.82
CA LYS A 42 -17.92 2.81 -0.51
C LYS A 42 -16.96 3.62 -1.37
N GLN A 43 -15.87 4.11 -0.80
CA GLN A 43 -14.90 5.01 -1.44
C GLN A 43 -13.52 4.39 -1.34
N TYR A 44 -12.57 4.82 -2.18
CA TYR A 44 -11.18 4.39 -2.10
C TYR A 44 -10.29 5.51 -1.53
N PRO A 45 -9.14 5.18 -0.92
CA PRO A 45 -8.21 6.17 -0.41
C PRO A 45 -7.54 6.94 -1.55
N ILE A 46 -7.28 8.24 -1.32
CA ILE A 46 -6.52 9.08 -2.24
C ILE A 46 -5.12 9.29 -1.66
N LEU A 47 -4.09 8.99 -2.45
CA LEU A 47 -2.71 9.28 -2.10
C LEU A 47 -2.30 10.62 -2.69
N ASN A 48 -2.06 11.60 -1.83
CA ASN A 48 -1.48 12.88 -2.22
C ASN A 48 0.04 12.81 -2.10
N VAL A 49 0.74 13.06 -3.20
CA VAL A 49 2.20 13.11 -3.23
C VAL A 49 2.62 14.56 -3.35
N THR A 50 3.40 15.04 -2.39
CA THR A 50 3.99 16.38 -2.42
C THR A 50 5.50 16.23 -2.44
N GLN A 51 6.11 16.67 -3.54
CA GLN A 51 7.56 16.81 -3.63
C GLN A 51 7.95 18.23 -3.27
N THR A 52 8.85 18.38 -2.31
CA THR A 52 9.38 19.71 -1.94
C THR A 52 10.72 19.93 -2.63
N TYR A 53 10.72 20.76 -3.68
CA TYR A 53 11.93 21.14 -4.40
C TYR A 53 12.95 21.83 -3.48
N GLY A 54 14.24 21.56 -3.70
CA GLY A 54 15.32 22.03 -2.82
C GLY A 54 15.59 21.13 -1.60
N THR A 55 14.74 20.14 -1.33
CA THR A 55 14.98 19.12 -0.29
C THR A 55 15.13 17.73 -0.91
N LYS A 56 15.80 16.82 -0.19
CA LYS A 56 15.92 15.40 -0.59
C LYS A 56 14.70 14.56 -0.18
N TRP A 57 13.57 15.19 0.15
CA TRP A 57 12.44 14.52 0.77
C TRP A 57 11.18 14.64 -0.07
N THR A 58 10.49 13.51 -0.26
CA THR A 58 9.13 13.48 -0.78
C THR A 58 8.18 13.11 0.34
N LYS A 59 7.12 13.90 0.48
CA LYS A 59 6.05 13.65 1.43
C LYS A 59 4.90 12.93 0.74
N ILE A 60 4.59 11.73 1.21
CA ILE A 60 3.41 10.98 0.77
C ILE A 60 2.38 11.09 1.89
N VAL A 61 1.20 11.61 1.57
CA VAL A 61 0.11 11.81 2.51
C VAL A 61 -1.09 10.98 2.05
N LEU A 62 -1.58 10.14 2.94
CA LEU A 62 -2.81 9.42 2.72
C LEU A 62 -4.00 10.32 3.10
N LYS A 63 -4.84 10.66 2.12
CA LYS A 63 -6.09 11.38 2.32
C LYS A 63 -7.26 10.44 2.10
N THR A 64 -8.07 10.26 3.13
CA THR A 64 -9.23 9.36 3.11
C THR A 64 -10.38 10.00 3.85
N ALA A 65 -11.61 9.60 3.51
CA ALA A 65 -12.79 9.92 4.32
C ALA A 65 -12.86 9.04 5.58
N SER A 66 -12.37 7.80 5.51
CA SER A 66 -12.39 6.81 6.61
C SER A 66 -11.00 6.51 7.16
N LYS A 67 -10.86 6.38 8.49
CA LYS A 67 -9.57 6.07 9.14
C LYS A 67 -9.18 4.59 9.03
N ASN A 68 -9.89 3.78 8.26
CA ASN A 68 -9.74 2.32 8.30
C ASN A 68 -8.78 1.77 7.23
N TRP A 69 -8.30 2.60 6.31
CA TRP A 69 -7.44 2.16 5.21
C TRP A 69 -6.02 1.84 5.64
N THR A 70 -5.55 0.66 5.25
CA THR A 70 -4.12 0.36 5.09
C THR A 70 -3.88 0.19 3.60
N VAL A 71 -2.98 1.00 3.03
CA VAL A 71 -2.71 1.00 1.59
C VAL A 71 -1.38 0.32 1.31
N PRO A 72 -1.38 -0.87 0.69
CA PRO A 72 -0.15 -1.54 0.29
C PRO A 72 0.47 -0.77 -0.89
N LEU A 73 1.75 -0.40 -0.75
CA LEU A 73 2.54 0.25 -1.81
C LEU A 73 3.72 -0.65 -2.19
N PRO A 74 3.48 -1.76 -2.91
CA PRO A 74 4.54 -2.68 -3.28
C PRO A 74 5.41 -2.05 -4.38
N ASN A 75 6.71 -1.82 -4.15
CA ASN A 75 7.75 -1.67 -5.18
C ASN A 75 7.50 -0.69 -6.35
N GLN A 76 6.62 0.29 -6.16
CA GLN A 76 6.10 1.09 -7.27
C GLN A 76 6.37 2.58 -7.14
N VAL A 77 7.27 2.98 -6.24
CA VAL A 77 7.79 4.36 -6.22
C VAL A 77 9.00 4.42 -7.15
N TYR A 78 8.78 5.05 -8.31
CA TYR A 78 9.83 5.34 -9.29
C TYR A 78 10.19 6.82 -9.19
N ILE A 79 11.47 7.10 -9.06
CA ILE A 79 12.02 8.45 -9.10
C ILE A 79 13.03 8.43 -10.25
N ASN A 80 12.82 9.27 -11.27
CA ASN A 80 13.63 9.26 -12.49
C ASN A 80 13.75 7.86 -13.13
N LEU A 81 12.65 7.10 -13.16
CA LEU A 81 12.58 5.72 -13.66
C LEU A 81 13.47 4.70 -12.91
N LYS A 82 14.15 5.11 -11.84
CA LYS A 82 14.87 4.21 -10.94
C LYS A 82 13.93 3.78 -9.83
N ARG A 83 13.84 2.48 -9.58
CA ARG A 83 13.04 1.90 -8.49
C ARG A 83 13.77 2.13 -7.17
N ILE A 84 13.14 2.80 -6.20
CA ILE A 84 13.85 3.23 -4.98
C ILE A 84 13.35 2.54 -3.70
N LEU A 85 12.08 2.13 -3.61
CA LEU A 85 11.54 1.54 -2.37
C LEU A 85 11.20 0.05 -2.55
N HIS A 86 11.89 -0.79 -1.77
CA HIS A 86 11.54 -2.20 -1.60
C HIS A 86 10.35 -2.28 -0.61
N LYS A 87 9.12 -2.24 -1.14
CA LYS A 87 7.82 -2.48 -0.47
C LYS A 87 7.58 -1.77 0.89
N PHE A 88 6.58 -0.88 0.95
CA PHE A 88 6.07 -0.38 2.23
C PHE A 88 4.53 -0.32 2.23
N CYS A 89 3.92 -0.34 3.41
CA CYS A 89 2.49 -0.14 3.59
C CYS A 89 2.28 1.19 4.31
N LEU A 90 1.38 2.05 3.82
CA LEU A 90 0.92 3.18 4.62
C LEU A 90 -0.22 2.68 5.53
N ALA A 91 0.12 2.47 6.80
CA ALA A 91 -0.81 1.98 7.80
C ALA A 91 -1.57 3.13 8.51
N ARG A 92 -2.70 2.77 9.10
CA ARG A 92 -3.63 3.62 9.87
C ARG A 92 -3.00 4.62 10.85
N ALA A 93 -1.91 4.24 11.53
CA ALA A 93 -1.21 5.10 12.48
C ALA A 93 -0.35 6.18 11.80
N GLN A 94 0.11 5.94 10.56
CA GLN A 94 0.98 6.81 9.79
C GLN A 94 0.18 7.48 8.66
N LYS A 95 -0.48 8.61 8.97
CA LYS A 95 -1.19 9.43 7.98
C LYS A 95 -0.27 10.05 6.91
N GLN A 96 1.01 10.11 7.21
CA GLN A 96 2.05 10.67 6.35
C GLN A 96 3.32 9.85 6.48
N PHE A 97 4.02 9.71 5.36
CA PHE A 97 5.32 9.07 5.26
C PHE A 97 6.28 10.03 4.54
N LEU A 98 7.50 10.12 5.05
CA LEU A 98 8.58 10.84 4.39
C LEU A 98 9.53 9.84 3.75
N ALA A 99 9.59 9.86 2.42
CA ALA A 99 10.53 9.06 1.66
C ALA A 99 11.77 9.91 1.32
N LYS A 100 12.96 9.38 1.61
CA LYS A 100 14.21 10.01 1.18
C LYS A 100 14.44 9.70 -0.30
N CYS A 101 14.59 10.74 -1.10
CA CYS A 101 14.91 10.64 -2.52
C CYS A 101 16.40 10.95 -2.67
N TYR A 102 17.17 9.99 -3.18
CA TYR A 102 18.60 10.17 -3.40
C TYR A 102 18.85 10.82 -4.78
N ASN A 103 19.60 11.94 -4.77
CA ASN A 103 20.11 12.79 -5.88
C ASN A 103 19.08 13.80 -6.40
N SER A 104 19.33 15.12 -6.46
CA SER A 104 20.38 15.99 -7.03
C SER A 104 20.23 16.16 -8.55
N GLU A 105 19.83 17.37 -8.92
CA GLU A 105 19.66 17.91 -10.27
C GLU A 105 18.28 17.69 -10.92
N HIS A 106 17.58 18.83 -10.92
CA HIS A 106 16.50 19.32 -11.76
C HIS A 106 15.71 18.31 -12.61
N SER A 107 14.39 18.34 -12.38
CA SER A 107 13.33 17.64 -13.11
C SER A 107 13.21 16.16 -12.77
N GLN A 108 12.58 15.88 -11.63
CA GLN A 108 12.24 14.53 -11.22
C GLN A 108 10.74 14.33 -11.20
N PHE A 109 10.25 13.38 -11.97
CA PHE A 109 8.88 12.89 -11.84
C PHE A 109 8.88 11.69 -10.90
N ILE A 110 7.84 11.65 -10.05
CA ILE A 110 7.59 10.55 -9.12
C ILE A 110 6.34 9.83 -9.62
N ILE A 111 6.48 8.54 -9.93
CA ILE A 111 5.35 7.68 -10.26
C ILE A 111 5.10 6.77 -9.07
N ILE A 112 3.84 6.75 -8.61
CA ILE A 112 3.33 5.84 -7.57
C ILE A 112 2.18 5.04 -8.19
N ASN A 113 1.94 3.83 -7.69
CA ASN A 113 0.89 2.92 -8.17
C ASN A 113 1.07 2.58 -9.68
N ARG A 114 2.26 2.11 -10.06
CA ARG A 114 2.58 1.74 -11.45
C ARG A 114 1.56 0.70 -11.94
N GLN A 115 1.04 0.90 -13.15
CA GLN A 115 -0.02 0.09 -13.76
C GLN A 115 -1.39 0.16 -13.05
N GLN A 116 -1.56 1.08 -12.09
CA GLN A 116 -2.82 1.28 -11.37
C GLN A 116 -3.36 -0.03 -10.77
N THR A 117 -2.47 -0.84 -10.19
CA THR A 117 -2.82 -2.14 -9.60
C THR A 117 -3.54 -2.00 -8.27
N GLY A 118 -3.33 -0.90 -7.54
CA GLY A 118 -4.18 -0.53 -6.40
C GLY A 118 -5.47 0.10 -6.91
N LYS A 119 -6.58 -0.62 -6.78
CA LYS A 119 -7.96 -0.17 -7.04
C LYS A 119 -8.86 -0.68 -5.93
#